data_AF-A0AB36IIB0-F1
#
_entry.id   AF-A0AB36IIB0-F1
#
_cell.length_a   1.000
_cell.length_b   1.000
_cell.length_c   1.000
_cell.angle_alpha   90.00
_cell.angle_beta   90.00
_cell.angle_gamma   90.00
#
_symmetry.space_group_name_H-M   'P 1'
#
loop_
_entity.id
_entity.type
_entity.pdbx_description
1 polymer ?
#
loop_
_entity_poly.entity_id
_entity_poly.type
_entity_poly.pdbx_seq_one_letter_code
_entity_poly.pdbx_strand_id
1 'polypeptide(L)'
;MKLFSRTSLVALGTAAAITLSGVTAPAFADEVLDADITANAAETTEETTTPQPVVEEALKLQQPPLVTGNVGTPISPVTVEVTSGVAESFKASALPSGLFIDNDGVITGTPKKEFSGSTTITATSPDGKEATVNVNFSIDEKLSSGSSDTDNINDWIKIITAVIGALTTILTFSTKLDTFFK
;
A
#
# COMPACT_ATOMS: atom_id res chain seq x y z
N MET A 1 -26.59 51.47 -2.79
CA MET A 1 -25.85 51.36 -1.52
C MET A 1 -25.84 49.90 -1.12
N LYS A 2 -24.65 49.29 -1.01
CA LYS A 2 -24.48 47.87 -0.65
C LYS A 2 -24.62 47.76 0.87
N LEU A 3 -25.67 47.07 1.31
CA LEU A 3 -26.06 46.88 2.69
C LEU A 3 -25.32 45.62 3.20
N PHE A 4 -24.30 45.80 4.05
CA PHE A 4 -23.48 44.70 4.56
C PHE A 4 -24.29 43.80 5.49
N SER A 5 -24.25 42.49 5.21
CA SER A 5 -24.98 41.45 5.94
C SER A 5 -24.28 41.03 7.24
N ARG A 6 -25.07 41.06 8.33
CA ARG A 6 -25.18 40.11 9.46
C ARG A 6 -23.89 39.51 10.04
N THR A 7 -23.30 40.21 11.01
CA THR A 7 -22.51 39.57 12.08
C THR A 7 -23.43 39.24 13.26
N SER A 8 -23.81 37.97 13.40
CA SER A 8 -24.51 37.48 14.59
C SER A 8 -23.56 37.48 15.78
N LEU A 9 -23.90 38.24 16.82
CA LEU A 9 -23.21 38.27 18.11
C LEU A 9 -23.67 37.05 18.92
N VAL A 10 -22.75 36.14 19.21
CA VAL A 10 -23.00 34.93 20.02
C VAL A 10 -23.10 35.33 21.50
N ALA A 11 -24.15 34.87 22.15
CA ALA A 11 -24.42 35.06 23.57
C ALA A 11 -23.40 34.31 24.45
N LEU A 12 -22.75 35.03 25.36
CA LEU A 12 -21.93 34.46 26.44
C LEU A 12 -22.85 34.08 27.60
N GLY A 13 -23.13 32.79 27.72
CA GLY A 13 -23.86 32.22 28.86
C GLY A 13 -22.95 31.35 29.72
N THR A 14 -23.02 31.61 31.03
CA THR A 14 -22.90 30.63 32.12
C THR A 14 -21.49 30.28 32.64
N ALA A 15 -21.16 30.79 33.83
CA ALA A 15 -20.60 30.01 34.95
C ALA A 15 -20.52 30.85 36.23
N ALA A 16 -21.28 30.48 37.25
CA ALA A 16 -20.95 30.77 38.65
C ALA A 16 -21.50 29.65 39.53
N ALA A 17 -20.60 28.85 40.08
CA ALA A 17 -20.90 27.82 41.06
C ALA A 17 -21.23 28.47 42.41
N ILE A 18 -22.25 27.97 43.10
CA ILE A 18 -22.44 28.19 44.54
C ILE A 18 -22.83 26.84 45.14
N THR A 19 -21.84 26.14 45.69
CA THR A 19 -22.05 25.00 46.57
C THR A 19 -22.43 25.55 47.96
N LEU A 20 -23.65 25.27 48.41
CA LEU A 20 -24.09 25.59 49.76
C LEU A 20 -24.25 24.28 50.57
N SER A 21 -23.43 24.20 51.62
CA SER A 21 -23.75 23.69 52.95
C SER A 21 -24.43 22.32 53.09
N GLY A 22 -23.62 21.31 53.44
CA GLY A 22 -24.07 20.11 54.15
C GLY A 22 -23.15 19.83 55.33
N VAL A 23 -23.43 20.48 56.46
CA VAL A 23 -22.78 20.27 57.77
C VAL A 23 -23.56 19.23 58.56
N THR A 24 -22.86 18.43 59.38
CA THR A 24 -23.35 17.49 60.42
C THR A 24 -23.81 16.11 59.91
N ALA A 25 -23.40 14.95 60.44
CA ALA A 25 -22.90 14.59 61.78
C ALA A 25 -21.96 13.35 61.75
N PRO A 26 -21.13 13.12 62.79
CA PRO A 26 -20.49 11.83 63.02
C PRO A 26 -21.37 10.96 63.94
N ALA A 27 -21.64 9.70 63.59
CA ALA A 27 -22.22 8.73 64.51
C ALA A 27 -21.76 7.31 64.16
N PHE A 28 -21.06 6.69 65.10
CA PHE A 28 -20.61 5.30 65.11
C PHE A 28 -21.80 4.36 65.34
N ALA A 29 -21.93 3.29 64.57
CA ALA A 29 -22.55 2.03 64.99
C ALA A 29 -22.27 0.90 63.99
N ASP A 30 -21.98 -0.25 64.57
CA ASP A 30 -21.56 -1.54 64.00
C ASP A 30 -22.80 -2.44 63.71
N GLU A 31 -22.54 -3.56 63.02
CA GLU A 31 -23.32 -4.82 62.98
C GLU A 31 -24.52 -5.04 62.00
N VAL A 32 -24.20 -5.77 60.91
CA VAL A 32 -24.84 -6.91 60.20
C VAL A 32 -26.38 -7.17 60.30
N LEU A 33 -27.05 -7.37 59.14
CA LEU A 33 -27.78 -8.60 58.72
C LEU A 33 -28.78 -8.36 57.55
N ASP A 34 -28.87 -9.37 56.69
CA ASP A 34 -29.45 -9.45 55.34
C ASP A 34 -31.00 -9.36 55.18
N ALA A 35 -31.37 -9.05 53.93
CA ALA A 35 -32.43 -9.66 53.10
C ALA A 35 -33.74 -8.87 52.76
N ASP A 36 -33.81 -8.48 51.48
CA ASP A 36 -34.88 -8.77 50.49
C ASP A 36 -36.00 -7.75 50.13
N ILE A 37 -35.77 -7.09 48.96
CA ILE A 37 -36.64 -6.70 47.82
C ILE A 37 -37.77 -5.67 48.00
N THR A 38 -37.69 -4.55 47.26
CA THR A 38 -38.37 -4.37 45.95
C THR A 38 -38.21 -2.93 45.44
N ALA A 39 -37.91 -2.82 44.14
CA ALA A 39 -37.92 -1.61 43.29
C ALA A 39 -36.71 -0.66 43.43
N ASN A 40 -35.58 -1.11 42.88
CA ASN A 40 -34.58 -0.20 42.32
C ASN A 40 -35.21 0.48 41.10
N ALA A 41 -35.84 1.62 41.34
CA ALA A 41 -36.15 2.57 40.29
C ALA A 41 -34.84 3.18 39.79
N ALA A 42 -34.64 3.10 38.49
CA ALA A 42 -33.64 3.80 37.69
C ALA A 42 -32.17 3.43 37.98
N GLU A 43 -31.70 2.39 37.31
CA GLU A 43 -30.51 2.58 36.47
C GLU A 43 -30.87 2.14 35.06
N THR A 44 -31.65 3.02 34.43
CA THR A 44 -31.71 3.13 32.99
C THR A 44 -30.27 3.16 32.49
N THR A 45 -29.98 2.21 31.60
CA THR A 45 -29.05 2.40 30.50
C THR A 45 -29.40 3.71 29.80
N GLU A 46 -28.92 4.84 30.32
CA GLU A 46 -29.03 6.11 29.64
C GLU A 46 -27.97 6.09 28.56
N GLU A 47 -28.41 5.64 27.39
CA GLU A 47 -28.12 6.30 26.13
C GLU A 47 -28.08 7.81 26.37
N THR A 48 -26.92 8.31 26.79
CA THR A 48 -26.60 9.70 26.66
C THR A 48 -25.91 9.81 25.31
N THR A 49 -26.72 9.97 24.26
CA THR A 49 -26.27 10.58 23.02
C THR A 49 -25.91 12.04 23.34
N THR A 50 -24.76 12.25 23.98
CA THR A 50 -24.08 13.54 23.91
C THR A 50 -23.76 13.77 22.43
N PRO A 51 -24.11 14.91 21.81
CA PRO A 51 -23.59 15.25 20.50
C PRO A 51 -22.07 15.35 20.65
N GLN A 52 -21.37 14.26 20.29
CA GLN A 52 -19.92 14.24 20.23
C GLN A 52 -19.54 15.34 19.23
N PRO A 53 -18.64 16.29 19.60
CA PRO A 53 -18.10 17.18 18.59
C PRO A 53 -17.54 16.28 17.49
N VAL A 54 -17.93 16.52 16.24
CA VAL A 54 -17.32 15.86 15.08
C VAL A 54 -15.84 16.24 15.13
N VAL A 55 -15.04 15.40 15.79
CA VAL A 55 -13.59 15.43 15.70
C VAL A 55 -13.35 14.92 14.30
N GLU A 56 -13.22 15.86 13.37
CA GLU A 56 -12.84 15.58 12.01
C GLU A 56 -11.42 15.01 12.06
N GLU A 57 -11.34 13.68 12.17
CA GLU A 57 -10.09 12.97 12.31
C GLU A 57 -9.27 13.22 11.05
N ALA A 58 -8.12 13.87 11.24
CA ALA A 58 -7.28 14.27 10.12
C ALA A 58 -6.85 13.03 9.33
N LEU A 59 -7.01 13.08 8.01
CA LEU A 59 -6.60 12.01 7.11
C LEU A 59 -5.09 11.78 7.23
N LYS A 60 -4.66 10.55 7.53
CA LYS A 60 -3.24 10.17 7.57
C LYS A 60 -3.03 8.89 6.80
N LEU A 61 -1.91 8.84 6.08
CA LEU A 61 -1.49 7.70 5.28
C LEU A 61 -0.22 7.10 5.87
N GLN A 62 -0.10 5.79 5.78
CA GLN A 62 1.14 5.08 6.08
C GLN A 62 2.01 4.97 4.83
N GLN A 63 3.30 5.26 4.99
CA GLN A 63 4.26 5.02 3.93
C GLN A 63 4.41 3.51 3.69
N PRO A 64 4.13 3.01 2.47
CA PRO A 64 4.36 1.62 2.13
C PRO A 64 5.86 1.32 2.01
N PRO A 65 6.25 0.04 2.09
CA PRO A 65 7.64 -0.37 1.89
C PRO A 65 8.13 -0.07 0.46
N LEU A 66 9.45 -0.17 0.27
CA LEU A 66 10.09 -0.02 -1.04
C LEU A 66 9.50 -0.99 -2.06
N VAL A 67 9.01 -0.46 -3.18
CA VAL A 67 8.50 -1.25 -4.31
C VAL A 67 9.66 -1.65 -5.22
N THR A 68 9.93 -2.94 -5.31
CA THR A 68 10.98 -3.48 -6.18
C THR A 68 10.38 -4.22 -7.38
N GLY A 69 11.03 -4.15 -8.53
CA GLY A 69 10.59 -4.88 -9.71
C GLY A 69 11.60 -4.84 -10.85
N ASN A 70 11.29 -5.55 -11.93
CA ASN A 70 12.08 -5.53 -13.15
C ASN A 70 11.20 -5.03 -14.31
N VAL A 71 11.80 -4.34 -15.27
CA VAL A 71 11.11 -3.94 -16.51
C VAL A 71 10.45 -5.15 -17.19
N GLY A 72 9.24 -4.96 -17.73
CA GLY A 72 8.50 -6.01 -18.44
C GLY A 72 7.95 -7.14 -17.58
N THR A 73 8.09 -7.06 -16.25
CA THR A 73 7.50 -8.03 -15.30
C THR A 73 6.50 -7.30 -14.39
N PRO A 74 5.29 -7.82 -14.15
CA PRO A 74 4.34 -7.17 -13.25
C PRO A 74 4.91 -7.08 -11.83
N ILE A 75 4.70 -5.93 -11.18
CA ILE A 75 5.07 -5.77 -9.77
C ILE A 75 4.09 -6.53 -8.87
N SER A 76 4.50 -6.80 -7.63
CA SER A 76 3.55 -7.20 -6.60
C SER A 76 2.62 -6.02 -6.27
N PRO A 77 1.30 -6.22 -6.14
CA PRO A 77 0.38 -5.15 -5.75
C PRO A 77 0.81 -4.52 -4.42
N VAL A 78 0.82 -3.19 -4.36
CA VAL A 78 1.17 -2.44 -3.15
C VAL A 78 0.03 -1.51 -2.78
N THR A 79 -0.50 -1.66 -1.57
CA THR A 79 -1.61 -0.86 -1.08
C THR A 79 -1.11 0.29 -0.22
N VAL A 80 -1.65 1.49 -0.43
CA VAL A 80 -1.42 2.63 0.47
C VAL A 80 -2.47 2.61 1.57
N GLU A 81 -2.05 2.36 2.81
CA GLU A 81 -2.97 2.22 3.94
C GLU A 81 -3.31 3.58 4.56
N VAL A 82 -4.58 3.75 4.92
CA VAL A 82 -5.10 4.90 5.67
C VAL A 82 -5.05 4.57 7.16
N THR A 83 -4.24 5.31 7.93
CA THR A 83 -4.04 5.07 9.37
C THR A 83 -5.08 5.80 10.24
N SER A 84 -5.70 6.87 9.71
CA SER A 84 -6.59 7.78 10.42
C SER A 84 -7.45 8.54 9.40
N GLY A 85 -8.74 8.71 9.67
CA GLY A 85 -9.70 9.33 8.75
C GLY A 85 -10.19 8.39 7.62
N VAL A 86 -10.89 8.95 6.63
CA VAL A 86 -11.46 8.22 5.48
C VAL A 86 -10.93 8.83 4.19
N ALA A 87 -10.44 8.00 3.26
CA ALA A 87 -10.09 8.42 1.90
C ALA A 87 -11.19 7.99 0.93
N GLU A 88 -11.63 8.90 0.06
CA GLU A 88 -12.61 8.64 -1.00
C GLU A 88 -11.92 8.36 -2.34
N SER A 89 -10.78 8.99 -2.58
CA SER A 89 -10.01 8.79 -3.81
C SER A 89 -8.51 8.88 -3.60
N PHE A 90 -7.75 8.20 -4.45
CA PHE A 90 -6.29 8.23 -4.49
C PHE A 90 -5.81 8.68 -5.85
N LYS A 91 -4.77 9.52 -5.85
CA LYS A 91 -4.10 10.01 -7.05
C LYS A 91 -2.60 9.91 -6.87
N ALA A 92 -1.90 9.58 -7.94
CA ALA A 92 -0.45 9.52 -7.94
C ALA A 92 0.15 10.59 -8.85
N SER A 93 1.22 11.23 -8.39
CA SER A 93 2.03 12.14 -9.20
C SER A 93 3.36 11.50 -9.56
N ALA A 94 3.65 11.38 -10.86
CA ALA A 94 4.91 10.82 -11.39
C ALA A 94 5.14 9.34 -11.03
N LEU A 95 4.13 8.47 -11.24
CA LEU A 95 4.32 7.01 -11.19
C LEU A 95 5.34 6.57 -12.25
N PRO A 96 6.14 5.53 -11.98
CA PRO A 96 6.97 4.89 -13.00
C PRO A 96 6.13 4.44 -14.19
N SER A 97 6.67 4.58 -15.40
CA SER A 97 5.92 4.29 -16.63
C SER A 97 5.42 2.84 -16.65
N GLY A 98 4.11 2.64 -16.88
CA GLY A 98 3.48 1.32 -16.92
C GLY A 98 2.89 0.85 -15.58
N LEU A 99 3.03 1.65 -14.53
CA LEU A 99 2.34 1.47 -13.26
C LEU A 99 1.14 2.41 -13.13
N PHE A 100 0.14 1.98 -12.38
CA PHE A 100 -1.13 2.66 -12.16
C PHE A 100 -1.54 2.53 -10.69
N ILE A 101 -2.35 3.47 -10.20
CA ILE A 101 -3.00 3.39 -8.91
C ILE A 101 -4.52 3.34 -9.11
N ASP A 102 -5.18 2.42 -8.42
CA ASP A 102 -6.64 2.32 -8.42
C ASP A 102 -7.26 3.26 -7.38
N ASN A 103 -8.59 3.47 -7.45
CA ASN A 103 -9.29 4.34 -6.48
C ASN A 103 -9.23 3.81 -5.04
N ASP A 104 -8.90 2.54 -4.85
CA ASP A 104 -8.68 1.91 -3.54
C ASP A 104 -7.25 2.08 -3.01
N GLY A 105 -6.40 2.85 -3.71
CA GLY A 105 -5.02 3.09 -3.29
C GLY A 105 -4.06 1.93 -3.57
N VAL A 106 -4.45 0.98 -4.42
CA VAL A 106 -3.63 -0.17 -4.82
C VAL A 106 -2.82 0.19 -6.06
N ILE A 107 -1.49 0.04 -5.97
CA ILE A 107 -0.55 0.28 -7.06
C ILE A 107 -0.27 -1.06 -7.75
N THR A 108 -0.55 -1.11 -9.05
CA THR A 108 -0.39 -2.30 -9.90
C THR A 108 0.22 -1.94 -11.25
N GLY A 109 0.54 -2.96 -12.06
CA GLY A 109 0.98 -2.79 -13.44
C GLY A 109 2.32 -3.45 -13.74
N THR A 110 2.86 -3.12 -14.91
CA THR A 110 4.13 -3.66 -15.42
C THR A 110 5.05 -2.50 -15.83
N PRO A 111 6.18 -2.29 -15.14
CA PRO A 111 7.10 -1.22 -15.48
C PRO A 111 7.64 -1.36 -16.90
N LYS A 112 7.66 -0.27 -17.64
CA LYS A 112 8.17 -0.21 -19.04
C LYS A 112 9.59 0.33 -19.15
N LYS A 113 10.09 0.95 -18.07
CA LYS A 113 11.41 1.57 -18.01
C LYS A 113 11.97 1.44 -16.60
N GLU A 114 13.29 1.36 -16.51
CA GLU A 114 14.03 1.48 -15.25
C GLU A 114 13.66 2.79 -14.53
N PHE A 115 13.56 2.71 -13.21
CA PHE A 115 13.21 3.85 -12.38
C PHE A 115 13.66 3.62 -10.94
N SER A 116 14.44 4.55 -10.41
CA SER A 116 14.79 4.60 -9.00
C SER A 116 14.45 5.98 -8.45
N GLY A 117 13.60 6.05 -7.44
CA GLY A 117 13.14 7.32 -6.90
C GLY A 117 11.89 7.21 -6.04
N SER A 118 11.29 8.34 -5.72
CA SER A 118 10.02 8.39 -4.97
C SER A 118 8.93 9.08 -5.78
N THR A 119 7.72 8.55 -5.70
CA THR A 119 6.49 9.12 -6.24
C THR A 119 5.60 9.54 -5.08
N THR A 120 4.91 10.67 -5.21
CA THR A 120 3.93 11.10 -4.21
C THR A 120 2.55 10.59 -4.56
N ILE A 121 1.86 10.02 -3.58
CA ILE A 121 0.46 9.64 -3.63
C ILE A 121 -0.33 10.61 -2.76
N THR A 122 -1.44 11.11 -3.28
CA THR A 122 -2.38 11.99 -2.60
C THR A 122 -3.70 11.25 -2.41
N ALA A 123 -4.17 11.15 -1.18
CA ALA A 123 -5.51 10.70 -0.86
C ALA A 123 -6.39 11.92 -0.53
N THR A 124 -7.64 11.90 -0.98
CA THR A 124 -8.62 12.96 -0.72
C THR A 124 -9.78 12.41 0.09
N SER A 125 -10.10 13.05 1.21
CA SER A 125 -11.25 12.77 2.09
C SER A 125 -12.55 13.28 1.48
N PRO A 126 -13.73 12.74 1.86
CA PRO A 126 -15.03 13.29 1.45
C PRO A 126 -15.21 14.79 1.75
N ASP A 127 -14.56 15.31 2.79
CA ASP A 127 -14.56 16.73 3.16
C ASP A 127 -13.63 17.60 2.30
N GLY A 128 -12.98 17.02 1.28
CA GLY A 128 -12.05 17.69 0.38
C GLY A 128 -10.64 17.91 0.97
N LYS A 129 -10.36 17.37 2.15
CA LYS A 129 -9.02 17.41 2.76
C LYS A 129 -8.09 16.40 2.09
N GLU A 130 -6.83 16.77 1.91
CA GLU A 130 -5.83 15.92 1.26
C GLU A 130 -4.74 15.48 2.24
N ALA A 131 -4.28 14.24 2.08
CA ALA A 131 -3.11 13.70 2.75
C ALA A 131 -2.15 13.15 1.69
N THR A 132 -0.84 13.33 1.89
CA THR A 132 0.17 12.88 0.94
C THR A 132 1.14 11.90 1.57
N VAL A 133 1.64 10.98 0.76
CA VAL A 133 2.65 10.00 1.16
C VAL A 133 3.62 9.70 0.02
N ASN A 134 4.88 9.45 0.35
CA ASN A 134 5.89 9.06 -0.62
C ASN A 134 5.98 7.54 -0.71
N VAL A 135 6.01 7.03 -1.93
CA VAL A 135 6.26 5.63 -2.25
C VAL A 135 7.59 5.55 -2.98
N ASN A 136 8.53 4.78 -2.43
CA ASN A 136 9.83 4.57 -3.04
C ASN A 136 9.78 3.40 -4.01
N PHE A 137 10.49 3.53 -5.13
CA PHE A 137 10.58 2.54 -6.18
C PHE A 137 12.05 2.25 -6.51
N SER A 138 12.33 0.97 -6.76
CA SER A 138 13.58 0.45 -7.33
C SER A 138 13.21 -0.53 -8.43
N ILE A 139 13.11 -0.03 -9.65
CA ILE A 139 12.82 -0.80 -10.85
C ILE A 139 14.10 -0.95 -11.66
N ASP A 140 14.60 -2.16 -11.71
CA ASP A 140 15.80 -2.51 -12.46
C ASP A 140 15.46 -2.97 -13.88
N GLU A 141 16.46 -2.96 -14.75
CA GLU A 141 16.30 -3.54 -16.09
C GLU A 141 15.92 -5.02 -16.00
N LYS A 142 15.14 -5.49 -16.96
CA LYS A 142 14.94 -6.92 -17.12
C LYS A 142 16.29 -7.53 -17.42
N LEU A 143 16.75 -8.45 -16.56
CA LEU A 143 17.83 -9.35 -16.93
C LEU A 143 17.43 -10.06 -18.21
N SER A 144 18.05 -9.63 -19.31
CA SER A 144 17.95 -10.29 -20.60
C SER A 144 18.65 -11.63 -20.43
N SER A 145 17.87 -12.66 -20.12
CA SER A 145 18.33 -14.03 -20.21
C SER A 145 18.74 -14.21 -21.66
N GLY A 146 20.05 -14.14 -21.92
CA GLY A 146 20.61 -14.25 -23.26
C GLY A 146 19.97 -15.43 -23.97
N SER A 147 19.56 -15.19 -25.21
CA SER A 147 18.94 -16.20 -26.08
C SER A 147 19.73 -17.50 -25.95
N SER A 148 19.13 -18.52 -25.36
CA SER A 148 19.64 -19.87 -25.46
C SER A 148 19.33 -20.34 -26.87
N ASP A 149 20.05 -19.83 -27.87
CA ASP A 149 20.12 -20.36 -29.22
C ASP A 149 20.86 -21.72 -29.22
N THR A 150 20.60 -22.54 -28.20
CA THR A 150 21.17 -23.86 -28.02
C THR A 150 20.74 -24.80 -29.16
N ASP A 151 19.60 -24.52 -29.80
CA ASP A 151 19.12 -25.25 -30.97
C ASP A 151 20.07 -25.10 -32.17
N ASN A 152 20.55 -23.88 -32.43
CA ASN A 152 21.56 -23.62 -33.46
C ASN A 152 22.91 -24.26 -33.08
N ILE A 153 23.22 -24.29 -31.78
CA ILE A 153 24.44 -24.89 -31.24
C ILE A 153 24.44 -26.42 -31.39
N ASN A 154 23.31 -27.09 -31.27
CA ASN A 154 23.26 -28.53 -31.44
C ASN A 154 23.31 -28.95 -32.92
N ASP A 155 22.75 -28.14 -33.82
CA ASP A 155 22.75 -28.44 -35.25
C ASP A 155 24.09 -28.12 -35.94
N TRP A 156 24.81 -27.04 -35.59
CA TRP A 156 26.17 -26.83 -36.13
C TRP A 156 27.15 -27.93 -35.67
N ILE A 157 27.00 -28.45 -34.45
CA ILE A 157 27.81 -29.59 -33.96
C ILE A 157 27.57 -30.83 -34.83
N LYS A 158 26.31 -31.15 -35.18
CA LYS A 158 25.98 -32.30 -36.05
C LYS A 158 26.59 -32.14 -37.44
N ILE A 159 26.48 -30.94 -38.03
CA ILE A 159 27.01 -30.65 -39.37
C ILE A 159 28.54 -30.81 -39.39
N ILE A 160 29.25 -30.23 -38.41
CA ILE A 160 30.71 -30.36 -38.32
C ILE A 160 31.13 -31.82 -38.11
N THR A 161 30.46 -32.55 -37.24
CA THR A 161 30.75 -33.97 -37.00
C THR A 161 30.57 -34.80 -38.28
N ALA A 162 29.51 -34.55 -39.04
CA ALA A 162 29.26 -35.23 -40.31
C ALA A 162 30.33 -34.90 -41.37
N VAL A 163 30.71 -33.62 -41.50
CA VAL A 163 31.74 -33.18 -42.46
C VAL A 163 33.10 -33.78 -42.13
N ILE A 164 33.52 -33.76 -40.87
CA ILE A 164 34.80 -34.37 -40.43
C ILE A 164 34.79 -35.88 -40.69
N GLY A 165 33.68 -36.57 -40.38
CA GLY A 165 33.52 -38.01 -40.66
C GLY A 165 33.66 -38.33 -42.15
N ALA A 166 32.99 -37.59 -43.02
CA ALA A 166 33.12 -37.78 -44.47
C ALA A 166 34.55 -37.53 -44.96
N LEU A 167 35.18 -36.44 -44.53
CA LEU A 167 36.55 -36.09 -44.94
C LEU A 167 37.59 -37.14 -44.50
N THR A 168 37.47 -37.69 -43.28
CA THR A 168 38.38 -38.74 -42.80
C THR A 168 38.25 -40.05 -43.57
N THR A 169 37.03 -40.42 -43.99
CA THR A 169 36.81 -41.61 -44.83
C THR A 169 37.39 -41.44 -46.24
N ILE A 170 37.22 -40.26 -46.85
CA ILE A 170 37.76 -39.94 -48.17
C ILE A 170 39.30 -39.97 -48.13
N LEU A 171 39.91 -39.36 -47.11
CA LEU A 171 41.36 -39.29 -46.97
C LEU A 171 42.01 -40.66 -46.71
N THR A 172 41.32 -41.54 -45.95
CA THR A 172 41.73 -42.93 -45.74
C THR A 172 41.69 -43.74 -47.03
N PHE A 173 40.67 -43.51 -47.88
CA PHE A 173 40.62 -44.14 -49.20
C PHE A 173 41.70 -43.63 -50.14
N SER A 174 41.97 -42.32 -50.17
CA SER A 174 43.04 -41.76 -51.01
C SER A 174 44.42 -42.28 -50.63
N THR A 175 44.74 -42.42 -49.34
CA THR A 175 46.03 -42.96 -48.88
C THR A 175 46.19 -44.45 -49.17
N LYS A 176 45.12 -45.25 -49.04
CA LYS A 176 45.15 -46.67 -49.44
C LYS A 176 45.14 -46.87 -50.95
N LEU A 177 44.50 -45.98 -51.72
CA LEU A 177 44.52 -46.01 -53.18
C LEU A 177 45.93 -45.74 -53.72
N ASP A 178 46.64 -44.76 -53.14
CA ASP A 178 48.03 -44.46 -53.48
C ASP A 178 48.97 -45.65 -53.21
N THR A 179 48.69 -46.41 -52.14
CA THR A 179 49.42 -47.64 -51.80
C THR A 179 49.11 -48.79 -52.78
N PHE A 180 47.96 -48.78 -53.45
CA PHE A 180 47.54 -49.83 -54.39
C PHE A 180 48.13 -49.66 -55.80
N PHE A 181 48.52 -48.42 -56.14
CA PHE A 181 49.10 -48.07 -57.44
C PHE A 181 50.62 -47.96 -57.42
N LYS A 182 51.28 -48.45 -56.37
CA LYS A 182 52.73 -48.40 -56.17
C LYS A 182 53.29 -49.77 -55.87
#